data_AF-A0A0G4HCY2-F1
#
_entry.id   AF-A0A0G4HCY2-F1
#
_cell.length_a   1.000
_cell.length_b   1.000
_cell.length_c   1.000
_cell.angle_alpha   90.00
_cell.angle_beta   90.00
_cell.angle_gamma   90.00
#
_symmetry.space_group_name_H-M   'P 1'
#
loop_
_entity.id
_entity.type
_entity.pdbx_description
1 polymer ?
#
loop_
_entity_poly.entity_id
_entity_poly.type
_entity_poly.pdbx_seq_one_letter_code
_entity_poly.pdbx_strand_id
1 'polypeptide(L)'
;MVMNYDHQLGGHPGANRLTEKTLLHFWWPGLRADAREWVASCRECKERLKSKAKRASQTVPVPLCPWHTLGIDVSGPFLTSRRGNRFVLVVTDHFGKDVETFARPELPAHVVAQILVDEIFCRHGLFEVLLSDRRTNFLAEIVSEVLKILRVRRKVTAGYHPQCAGLTERYNQMWEQGVGKQLRAENELDWDLYLQPFNFSYWMTPHSETGLTPFQLTYGYEPTHMLRVEPVSSETRSPPVAYNDYYSVIRQNRLELIETARARMEKSRQEREWKNPPPWKSKFRVGDQVLVRKPVNPLTGRVDGGKFAEKLEGIYLVVSLLDGRPHNAVVRQLGGGKSMTISTDRLELWRMAKEVREEMKGRRREEREIEEGREKSKRAASKSVSDVIDELSLGEEWPRDKKPERGEALPESIQEEKKGKRVRVDEVKSSREKDGKTHYKVVYNDGSFLWLPEDEVGELELVNEFERNKTRILRRRED
;
A
#
# COMPACT_ATOMS: atom_id res chain seq x y z
N MET A 1 -6.81 21.84 -24.74
CA MET A 1 -5.91 20.79 -24.22
C MET A 1 -4.43 21.21 -24.24
N VAL A 2 -3.91 21.82 -25.31
CA VAL A 2 -2.51 22.27 -25.46
C VAL A 2 -1.95 22.98 -24.21
N MET A 3 -2.61 24.03 -23.70
CA MET A 3 -2.11 24.75 -22.51
C MET A 3 -2.14 23.95 -21.20
N ASN A 4 -3.00 22.93 -21.09
CA ASN A 4 -3.06 22.07 -19.90
C ASN A 4 -2.09 20.89 -19.95
N TYR A 5 -1.39 20.71 -21.07
CA TYR A 5 -0.60 19.52 -21.34
C TYR A 5 0.85 19.85 -21.72
N ASP A 6 1.07 20.57 -22.84
CA ASP A 6 2.39 20.85 -23.41
C ASP A 6 3.03 22.14 -22.86
N HIS A 7 2.24 22.98 -22.19
CA HIS A 7 2.78 24.18 -21.52
C HIS A 7 3.70 23.80 -20.35
N GLN A 8 4.62 24.69 -19.96
CA GLN A 8 5.51 24.47 -18.80
C GLN A 8 4.73 24.17 -17.52
N LEU A 9 3.59 24.86 -17.32
CA LEU A 9 2.64 24.65 -16.22
C LEU A 9 1.66 23.46 -16.45
N GLY A 10 1.80 22.75 -17.56
CA GLY A 10 0.98 21.60 -17.95
C GLY A 10 1.53 20.29 -17.38
N GLY A 11 2.81 20.02 -17.55
CA GLY A 11 3.52 18.89 -16.92
C GLY A 11 3.23 17.49 -17.51
N HIS A 12 2.69 17.40 -18.74
CA HIS A 12 2.36 16.14 -19.45
C HIS A 12 1.68 15.05 -18.59
N PRO A 13 0.54 15.36 -17.95
CA PRO A 13 -0.17 14.40 -17.10
C PRO A 13 -0.72 13.22 -17.91
N GLY A 14 -0.82 12.05 -17.29
CA GLY A 14 -1.52 10.92 -17.93
C GLY A 14 -3.01 11.24 -18.19
N ALA A 15 -3.63 10.53 -19.14
CA ALA A 15 -4.98 10.83 -19.63
C ALA A 15 -6.05 11.01 -18.54
N ASN A 16 -6.03 10.17 -17.48
CA ASN A 16 -6.99 10.30 -16.37
C ASN A 16 -6.82 11.63 -15.63
N ARG A 17 -5.57 12.00 -15.31
CA ARG A 17 -5.28 13.27 -14.62
C ARG A 17 -5.58 14.47 -15.50
N LEU A 18 -5.27 14.39 -16.79
CA LEU A 18 -5.63 15.43 -17.75
C LEU A 18 -7.15 15.63 -17.78
N THR A 19 -7.91 14.54 -17.77
CA THR A 19 -9.38 14.58 -17.71
C THR A 19 -9.85 15.24 -16.41
N GLU A 20 -9.39 14.75 -15.26
CA GLU A 20 -9.79 15.26 -13.95
C GLU A 20 -9.46 16.75 -13.79
N LYS A 21 -8.25 17.17 -14.16
CA LYS A 21 -7.84 18.58 -14.15
C LYS A 21 -8.70 19.44 -15.07
N THR A 22 -9.05 18.94 -16.25
CA THR A 22 -9.89 19.67 -17.21
C THR A 22 -11.33 19.80 -16.71
N LEU A 23 -11.88 18.73 -16.13
CA LEU A 23 -13.25 18.68 -15.59
C LEU A 23 -13.52 19.67 -14.46
N LEU A 24 -12.48 20.16 -13.77
CA LEU A 24 -12.64 21.21 -12.76
C LEU A 24 -13.20 22.52 -13.34
N HIS A 25 -12.99 22.79 -14.63
CA HIS A 25 -13.33 24.08 -15.22
C HIS A 25 -14.03 23.99 -16.57
N PHE A 26 -13.85 22.90 -17.32
CA PHE A 26 -14.39 22.73 -18.65
C PHE A 26 -15.01 21.34 -18.80
N TRP A 27 -16.11 21.27 -19.54
CA TRP A 27 -16.80 20.03 -19.84
C TRP A 27 -17.28 20.00 -21.28
N TRP A 28 -17.15 18.85 -21.92
CA TRP A 28 -17.78 18.57 -23.21
C TRP A 28 -18.00 17.04 -23.40
N PRO A 29 -18.97 16.63 -24.24
CA PRO A 29 -19.15 15.24 -24.60
C PRO A 29 -17.88 14.68 -25.25
N GLY A 30 -17.38 13.53 -24.78
CA GLY A 30 -16.18 12.92 -25.34
C GLY A 30 -14.85 13.35 -24.71
N LEU A 31 -14.82 14.29 -23.75
CA LEU A 31 -13.59 14.77 -23.10
C LEU A 31 -12.59 13.66 -22.69
N ARG A 32 -13.09 12.54 -22.13
CA ARG A 32 -12.24 11.39 -21.75
C ARG A 32 -11.60 10.70 -22.94
N ALA A 33 -12.30 10.62 -24.07
CA ALA A 33 -11.78 10.04 -25.30
C ALA A 33 -10.71 10.98 -25.89
N ASP A 34 -11.01 12.26 -26.00
CA ASP A 34 -10.09 13.25 -26.54
C ASP A 34 -8.81 13.36 -25.69
N ALA A 35 -8.94 13.35 -24.36
CA ALA A 35 -7.76 13.35 -23.47
C ALA A 35 -6.91 12.09 -23.66
N ARG A 36 -7.53 10.91 -23.89
CA ARG A 36 -6.79 9.67 -24.19
C ARG A 36 -6.09 9.75 -25.54
N GLU A 37 -6.78 10.24 -26.56
CA GLU A 37 -6.21 10.43 -27.89
C GLU A 37 -5.06 11.42 -27.88
N TRP A 38 -5.21 12.55 -27.18
CA TRP A 38 -4.17 13.58 -27.04
C TRP A 38 -2.91 13.04 -26.36
N VAL A 39 -3.07 12.35 -25.22
CA VAL A 39 -1.91 11.74 -24.54
C VAL A 39 -1.28 10.62 -25.38
N ALA A 40 -2.10 9.89 -26.16
CA ALA A 40 -1.62 8.84 -27.05
C ALA A 40 -0.93 9.39 -28.31
N SER A 41 -1.25 10.60 -28.77
CA SER A 41 -0.57 11.23 -29.92
C SER A 41 0.75 11.91 -29.53
N CYS A 42 0.92 12.28 -28.25
CA CYS A 42 2.15 12.90 -27.73
C CYS A 42 3.38 11.99 -27.89
N ARG A 43 4.36 12.46 -28.68
CA ARG A 43 5.62 11.77 -28.98
C ARG A 43 6.49 11.63 -27.73
N GLU A 44 6.65 12.71 -26.97
CA GLU A 44 7.48 12.79 -25.76
C GLU A 44 6.98 11.81 -24.69
N CYS A 45 5.66 11.66 -24.56
CA CYS A 45 5.05 10.68 -23.66
C CYS A 45 5.30 9.23 -24.09
N LYS A 46 5.27 8.95 -25.40
CA LYS A 46 5.56 7.61 -25.93
C LYS A 46 7.03 7.23 -25.74
N GLU A 47 7.95 8.13 -26.08
CA GLU A 47 9.39 7.88 -26.00
C GLU A 47 9.87 7.64 -24.55
N ARG A 48 9.22 8.27 -23.56
CA ARG A 48 9.58 8.16 -22.13
C ARG A 48 8.70 7.19 -21.32
N LEU A 49 7.87 6.38 -21.98
CA LEU A 49 6.95 5.46 -21.30
C LEU A 49 7.73 4.33 -20.59
N LYS A 50 7.72 4.32 -19.26
CA LYS A 50 8.30 3.23 -18.46
C LYS A 50 7.28 2.10 -18.25
N SER A 51 7.75 0.86 -18.22
CA SER A 51 6.91 -0.30 -17.87
C SER A 51 6.45 -0.20 -16.40
N LYS A 52 5.17 -0.49 -16.15
CA LYS A 52 4.62 -0.48 -14.79
C LYS A 52 5.19 -1.65 -14.00
N ALA A 53 6.07 -1.37 -13.03
CA ALA A 53 6.47 -2.37 -12.05
C ALA A 53 5.27 -2.75 -11.16
N LYS A 54 4.96 -4.05 -11.06
CA LYS A 54 4.03 -4.56 -10.04
C LYS A 54 4.72 -4.44 -8.67
N ARG A 55 4.36 -3.42 -7.88
CA ARG A 55 4.79 -3.31 -6.49
C ARG A 55 3.66 -3.78 -5.57
N ALA A 56 4.00 -4.61 -4.59
CA ALA A 56 3.08 -4.96 -3.51
C ALA A 56 2.80 -3.70 -2.69
N SER A 57 1.55 -3.24 -2.74
CA SER A 57 1.09 -2.11 -1.94
C SER A 57 1.05 -2.54 -0.48
N GLN A 58 1.82 -1.87 0.38
CA GLN A 58 1.59 -1.93 1.82
C GLN A 58 0.91 -0.64 2.26
N THR A 59 0.05 -0.76 3.25
CA THR A 59 -0.73 0.35 3.79
C THR A 59 0.08 1.10 4.85
N VAL A 60 0.21 2.41 4.64
CA VAL A 60 0.72 3.33 5.66
C VAL A 60 -0.50 3.93 6.36
N PRO A 61 -0.46 4.15 7.69
CA PRO A 61 -1.53 4.86 8.38
C PRO A 61 -1.82 6.21 7.72
N VAL A 62 -3.10 6.53 7.59
CA VAL A 62 -3.55 7.85 7.12
C VAL A 62 -3.12 8.88 8.17
N PRO A 63 -2.37 9.94 7.80
CA PRO A 63 -2.03 10.99 8.75
C PRO A 63 -3.27 11.75 9.22
N LEU A 64 -3.16 12.44 10.34
CA LEU A 64 -4.32 13.10 10.96
C LEU A 64 -4.79 14.32 10.17
N CYS A 65 -3.89 15.22 9.79
CA CYS A 65 -4.21 16.47 9.13
C CYS A 65 -3.09 16.88 8.15
N PRO A 66 -3.33 17.89 7.28
CA PRO A 66 -2.28 18.47 6.45
C PRO A 66 -1.07 18.89 7.29
N TRP A 67 0.12 18.74 6.74
CA TRP A 67 1.39 19.11 7.39
C TRP A 67 1.67 18.42 8.73
N HIS A 68 1.01 17.30 9.05
CA HIS A 68 1.32 16.51 10.25
C HIS A 68 2.54 15.57 10.04
N THR A 69 2.57 14.89 8.89
CA THR A 69 3.60 13.90 8.55
C THR A 69 4.24 14.27 7.23
N LEU A 70 5.50 14.67 7.25
CA LEU A 70 6.26 15.01 6.05
C LEU A 70 7.22 13.88 5.67
N GLY A 71 7.35 13.63 4.38
CA GLY A 71 8.38 12.78 3.79
C GLY A 71 9.47 13.64 3.19
N ILE A 72 10.73 13.24 3.34
CA ILE A 72 11.89 13.91 2.75
C ILE A 72 12.71 12.91 1.93
N ASP A 73 13.08 13.32 0.71
CA ASP A 73 13.96 12.56 -0.15
C ASP A 73 14.88 13.47 -0.96
N VAL A 74 16.00 12.94 -1.43
CA VAL A 74 16.94 13.65 -2.30
C VAL A 74 17.01 12.90 -3.63
N SER A 75 16.70 13.59 -4.72
CA SER A 75 16.90 13.05 -6.06
C SER A 75 18.12 13.66 -6.74
N GLY A 76 18.83 12.82 -7.51
CA GLY A 76 20.08 13.16 -8.20
C GLY A 76 21.19 12.13 -8.00
N PRO A 77 22.41 12.41 -8.49
CA PRO A 77 22.79 13.62 -9.22
C PRO A 77 22.22 13.67 -10.64
N PHE A 78 21.78 14.86 -11.06
CA PHE A 78 21.39 15.18 -12.44
C PHE A 78 22.57 15.81 -13.21
N LEU A 79 22.39 16.01 -14.52
CA LEU A 79 23.26 16.90 -15.29
C LEU A 79 23.27 18.28 -14.61
N THR A 80 24.45 18.89 -14.51
CA THR A 80 24.59 20.18 -13.85
C THR A 80 23.80 21.22 -14.64
N SER A 81 22.80 21.85 -14.00
CA SER A 81 22.00 22.86 -14.67
C SER A 81 22.84 24.10 -15.02
N ARG A 82 22.33 24.98 -15.88
CA ARG A 82 22.99 26.27 -16.15
C ARG A 82 23.18 27.13 -14.90
N ARG A 83 22.37 26.91 -13.86
CA ARG A 83 22.48 27.57 -12.55
C ARG A 83 23.37 26.82 -11.56
N GLY A 84 24.02 25.74 -11.99
CA GLY A 84 24.93 24.94 -11.18
C GLY A 84 24.25 23.86 -10.31
N ASN A 85 22.95 23.63 -10.45
CA ASN A 85 22.22 22.68 -9.62
C ASN A 85 22.42 21.24 -10.09
N ARG A 86 22.50 20.29 -9.16
CA ARG A 86 22.71 18.86 -9.44
C ARG A 86 21.80 17.94 -8.63
N PHE A 87 21.24 18.44 -7.54
CA PHE A 87 20.36 17.67 -6.66
C PHE A 87 19.06 18.43 -6.41
N VAL A 88 18.01 17.68 -6.09
CA VAL A 88 16.72 18.21 -5.68
C VAL A 88 16.36 17.61 -4.34
N LEU A 89 16.20 18.47 -3.33
CA LEU A 89 15.55 18.08 -2.08
C LEU A 89 14.05 18.13 -2.31
N VAL A 90 13.34 17.06 -1.95
CA VAL A 90 11.90 16.96 -2.06
C VAL A 90 11.29 16.75 -0.69
N VAL A 91 10.34 17.60 -0.33
CA VAL A 91 9.53 17.50 0.88
C VAL A 91 8.08 17.27 0.46
N THR A 92 7.42 16.26 1.04
CA THR A 92 6.04 15.90 0.68
C THR A 92 5.16 15.76 1.91
N ASP A 93 4.00 16.40 1.93
CA ASP A 93 2.97 16.16 2.94
C ASP A 93 2.19 14.88 2.64
N HIS A 94 2.22 13.92 3.57
CA HIS A 94 1.52 12.65 3.41
C HIS A 94 0.00 12.76 3.42
N PHE A 95 -0.57 13.83 4.00
CA PHE A 95 -2.02 14.06 4.02
C PHE A 95 -2.47 14.93 2.85
N GLY A 96 -2.07 16.21 2.84
CA GLY A 96 -2.46 17.20 1.84
C GLY A 96 -1.93 16.89 0.46
N LYS A 97 -0.96 15.95 0.36
CA LYS A 97 -0.22 15.63 -0.86
C LYS A 97 0.56 16.83 -1.37
N ASP A 98 0.74 17.86 -0.55
CA ASP A 98 1.53 19.02 -0.91
C ASP A 98 3.01 18.63 -1.11
N VAL A 99 3.71 19.37 -1.96
CA VAL A 99 5.09 19.06 -2.37
C VAL A 99 5.90 20.34 -2.51
N GLU A 100 7.09 20.33 -1.94
CA GLU A 100 8.09 21.38 -2.11
C GLU A 100 9.40 20.80 -2.60
N THR A 101 9.99 21.47 -3.60
CA THR A 101 11.23 21.03 -4.22
C THR A 101 12.27 22.14 -4.24
N PHE A 102 13.50 21.79 -3.87
CA PHE A 102 14.62 22.73 -3.76
C PHE A 102 15.82 22.21 -4.53
N ALA A 103 16.12 22.85 -5.67
CA ALA A 103 17.31 22.55 -6.45
C ALA A 103 18.55 23.17 -5.78
N ARG A 104 19.62 22.37 -5.66
CA ARG A 104 20.91 22.80 -5.10
C ARG A 104 22.10 22.16 -5.85
N PRO A 105 23.27 22.82 -5.89
CA PRO A 105 24.51 22.21 -6.38
C PRO A 105 24.94 21.01 -5.54
N GLU A 106 24.76 21.11 -4.22
CA GLU A 106 25.04 20.08 -3.23
C GLU A 106 24.00 20.15 -2.09
N LEU A 107 23.77 19.03 -1.41
CA LEU A 107 22.85 18.93 -0.28
C LEU A 107 23.52 18.31 0.95
N PRO A 108 24.57 18.94 1.51
CA PRO A 108 25.08 18.53 2.81
C PRO A 108 24.03 18.78 3.90
N ALA A 109 24.21 18.12 5.04
CA ALA A 109 23.22 18.13 6.12
C ALA A 109 22.85 19.54 6.63
N HIS A 110 23.81 20.45 6.69
CA HIS A 110 23.55 21.83 7.16
C HIS A 110 22.66 22.60 6.18
N VAL A 111 22.80 22.38 4.86
CA VAL A 111 21.91 22.97 3.86
C VAL A 111 20.51 22.38 3.97
N VAL A 112 20.39 21.07 4.18
CA VAL A 112 19.07 20.44 4.41
C VAL A 112 18.42 20.96 5.69
N ALA A 113 19.17 21.11 6.78
CA ALA A 113 18.69 21.69 8.02
C ALA A 113 18.20 23.13 7.81
N GLN A 114 18.97 23.94 7.08
CA GLN A 114 18.63 25.31 6.77
C GLN A 114 17.33 25.39 5.95
N ILE A 115 17.21 24.59 4.88
CA ILE A 115 15.98 24.55 4.06
C ILE A 115 14.78 24.14 4.92
N LEU A 116 14.92 23.14 5.80
CA LEU A 116 13.85 22.74 6.69
C LEU A 116 13.41 23.88 7.62
N VAL A 117 14.34 24.69 8.13
CA VAL A 117 14.02 25.85 8.96
C VAL A 117 13.40 26.97 8.15
N ASP A 118 14.14 27.47 7.17
CA ASP A 118 13.80 28.71 6.46
C ASP A 118 12.56 28.53 5.57
N GLU A 119 12.44 27.38 4.89
CA GLU A 119 11.40 27.16 3.90
C GLU A 119 10.24 26.31 4.41
N ILE A 120 10.47 25.37 5.33
CA ILE A 120 9.38 24.51 5.82
C ILE A 120 8.82 25.03 7.15
N PHE A 121 9.63 25.08 8.21
CA PHE A 121 9.16 25.45 9.54
C PHE A 121 8.66 26.90 9.62
N CYS A 122 9.39 27.84 9.02
CA CYS A 122 9.02 29.26 9.04
C CYS A 122 7.78 29.59 8.20
N ARG A 123 7.43 28.76 7.19
CA ARG A 123 6.31 29.02 6.28
C ARG A 123 5.06 28.22 6.62
N HIS A 124 5.24 26.95 7.00
CA HIS A 124 4.15 26.01 7.22
C HIS A 124 3.91 25.70 8.71
N GLY A 125 4.81 26.12 9.58
CA GLY A 125 4.80 25.81 11.01
C GLY A 125 5.43 24.46 11.33
N LEU A 126 5.31 24.06 12.59
CA LEU A 126 5.86 22.79 13.07
C LEU A 126 4.97 21.61 12.66
N PHE A 127 5.62 20.52 12.26
CA PHE A 127 4.99 19.24 11.97
C PHE A 127 5.43 18.17 12.97
N GLU A 128 4.67 17.07 13.08
CA GLU A 128 4.93 16.09 14.14
C GLU A 128 5.92 15.00 13.76
N VAL A 129 5.93 14.59 12.49
CA VAL A 129 6.67 13.41 12.04
C VAL A 129 7.44 13.70 10.75
N LEU A 130 8.76 13.48 10.78
CA LEU A 130 9.59 13.44 9.57
C LEU A 130 9.88 11.99 9.17
N LEU A 131 9.46 11.59 7.98
CA LEU A 131 9.77 10.32 7.33
C LEU A 131 10.97 10.51 6.40
N SER A 132 12.05 9.75 6.64
CA SER A 132 13.25 9.74 5.80
C SER A 132 13.66 8.30 5.46
N ASP A 133 14.20 8.07 4.27
CA ASP A 133 14.80 6.76 3.93
C ASP A 133 16.23 6.64 4.51
N ARG A 134 16.71 5.41 4.71
CA ARG A 134 18.09 5.15 5.16
C ARG A 134 19.14 5.58 4.12
N ARG A 135 18.77 5.71 2.84
CA ARG A 135 19.66 6.18 1.78
C ARG A 135 19.88 7.69 1.84
N THR A 136 18.88 8.43 2.32
CA THR A 136 18.97 9.85 2.66
C THR A 136 19.50 10.10 4.08
N ASN A 137 20.32 9.17 4.61
CA ASN A 137 21.17 9.38 5.80
C ASN A 137 22.25 10.48 5.59
N PHE A 138 21.99 11.47 4.73
CA PHE A 138 22.56 12.82 4.79
C PHE A 138 22.04 13.64 5.98
N LEU A 139 21.09 13.13 6.76
CA LEU A 139 20.66 13.76 8.00
C LEU A 139 21.73 13.55 9.08
N ALA A 140 22.80 14.33 8.99
CA ALA A 140 23.85 14.43 10.00
C ALA A 140 23.26 14.78 11.37
N GLU A 141 24.11 14.69 12.39
CA GLU A 141 23.83 15.11 13.77
C GLU A 141 23.07 16.44 13.81
N ILE A 142 23.48 17.43 12.99
CA ILE A 142 22.82 18.74 12.88
C ILE A 142 21.31 18.64 12.64
N VAL A 143 20.85 17.88 11.63
CA VAL A 143 19.40 17.81 11.36
C VAL A 143 18.69 17.03 12.46
N SER A 144 19.35 16.03 13.03
CA SER A 144 18.79 15.34 14.20
C SER A 144 18.66 16.27 15.41
N GLU A 145 19.62 17.16 15.67
CA GLU A 145 19.58 18.13 16.75
C GLU A 145 18.49 19.18 16.51
N VAL A 146 18.37 19.71 15.29
CA VAL A 146 17.28 20.62 14.92
C VAL A 146 15.92 19.97 15.18
N LEU A 147 15.72 18.72 14.75
CA LEU A 147 14.45 18.00 14.99
C LEU A 147 14.20 17.74 16.48
N LYS A 148 15.24 17.48 17.28
CA LYS A 148 15.11 17.33 18.74
C LYS A 148 14.71 18.63 19.41
N ILE A 149 15.35 19.75 19.06
CA ILE A 149 15.03 21.09 19.58
C ILE A 149 13.58 21.44 19.29
N LEU A 150 13.14 21.18 18.06
CA LEU A 150 11.78 21.44 17.59
C LEU A 150 10.76 20.35 18.00
N ARG A 151 11.19 19.33 18.75
CA ARG A 151 10.39 18.18 19.22
C ARG A 151 9.66 17.41 18.10
N VAL A 152 10.26 17.37 16.92
CA VAL A 152 9.76 16.63 15.75
C VAL A 152 10.23 15.18 15.80
N ARG A 153 9.30 14.24 15.65
CA ARG A 153 9.62 12.80 15.69
C ARG A 153 10.18 12.33 14.34
N ARG A 154 11.48 12.03 14.30
CA ARG A 154 12.09 11.38 13.14
C ARG A 154 11.75 9.90 13.10
N LYS A 155 11.19 9.44 11.97
CA LYS A 155 10.97 8.02 11.67
C LYS A 155 11.78 7.66 10.41
N VAL A 156 12.77 6.81 10.59
CA VAL A 156 13.58 6.30 9.48
C VAL A 156 12.94 5.03 8.94
N THR A 157 12.57 5.03 7.66
CA THR A 157 12.00 3.82 7.04
C THR A 157 13.07 2.74 6.98
N ALA A 158 12.74 1.48 7.28
CA ALA A 158 13.73 0.42 7.19
C ALA A 158 14.28 0.39 5.75
N GLY A 159 15.60 0.46 5.57
CA GLY A 159 16.21 0.41 4.24
C GLY A 159 15.70 -0.86 3.56
N TYR A 160 15.11 -0.70 2.36
CA TYR A 160 14.30 -1.70 1.64
C TYR A 160 12.81 -1.83 1.98
N HIS A 161 12.24 -0.88 2.70
CA HIS A 161 10.80 -0.74 2.85
C HIS A 161 10.31 0.54 2.13
N PRO A 162 10.42 0.60 0.78
CA PRO A 162 10.00 1.77 -0.03
C PRO A 162 8.50 2.09 0.09
N GLN A 163 7.73 1.30 0.83
CA GLN A 163 6.31 1.49 1.02
C GLN A 163 5.99 2.61 2.03
N CYS A 164 6.87 2.92 3.00
CA CYS A 164 6.66 4.03 3.94
C CYS A 164 7.05 5.41 3.35
N ALA A 165 8.08 5.45 2.49
CA ALA A 165 8.49 6.64 1.73
C ALA A 165 7.88 6.68 0.32
N GLY A 166 6.92 5.78 0.04
CA GLY A 166 6.43 5.54 -1.32
C GLY A 166 5.65 6.70 -1.91
N LEU A 167 5.22 7.69 -1.13
CA LEU A 167 4.65 8.92 -1.68
C LEU A 167 5.73 9.79 -2.32
N THR A 168 6.78 10.10 -1.57
CA THR A 168 7.93 10.89 -2.02
C THR A 168 8.63 10.22 -3.20
N GLU A 169 8.85 8.90 -3.16
CA GLU A 169 9.46 8.17 -4.28
C GLU A 169 8.58 8.20 -5.55
N ARG A 170 7.25 8.02 -5.40
CA ARG A 170 6.32 8.11 -6.54
C ARG A 170 6.30 9.51 -7.12
N TYR A 171 6.40 10.53 -6.27
CA TYR A 171 6.49 11.91 -6.72
C TYR A 171 7.82 12.16 -7.46
N ASN A 172 8.95 11.65 -6.95
CA ASN A 172 10.24 11.75 -7.63
C ASN A 172 10.20 11.20 -9.06
N GLN A 173 9.69 9.98 -9.21
CA GLN A 173 9.50 9.37 -10.53
C GLN A 173 8.59 10.18 -11.44
N MET A 174 7.62 10.91 -10.87
CA MET A 174 6.62 11.66 -11.60
C MET A 174 7.17 12.98 -12.12
N TRP A 175 7.83 13.77 -11.28
CA TRP A 175 8.41 15.04 -11.71
C TRP A 175 9.59 14.82 -12.66
N GLU A 176 10.44 13.82 -12.41
CA GLU A 176 11.55 13.47 -13.32
C GLU A 176 11.06 13.14 -14.72
N GLN A 177 9.95 12.39 -14.82
CA GLN A 177 9.32 12.07 -16.11
C GLN A 177 8.60 13.28 -16.71
N GLY A 178 7.87 14.04 -15.90
CA GLY A 178 7.11 15.21 -16.35
C GLY A 178 8.01 16.30 -16.90
N VAL A 179 8.99 16.72 -16.11
CA VAL A 179 10.03 17.67 -16.51
C VAL A 179 10.83 17.10 -17.68
N GLY A 180 11.24 15.82 -17.62
CA GLY A 180 11.97 15.18 -18.72
C GLY A 180 11.26 15.25 -20.07
N LYS A 181 9.92 15.21 -20.11
CA LYS A 181 9.14 15.36 -21.36
C LYS A 181 9.14 16.79 -21.90
N GLN A 182 9.34 17.78 -21.04
CA GLN A 182 9.40 19.20 -21.41
C GLN A 182 10.80 19.63 -21.85
N LEU A 183 11.82 18.84 -21.50
CA LEU A 183 13.21 19.07 -21.89
C LEU A 183 13.49 18.48 -23.28
N ARG A 184 14.14 19.30 -24.09
CA ARG A 184 14.65 19.05 -25.45
C ARG A 184 16.17 19.25 -25.45
N ALA A 185 16.80 18.97 -26.59
CA ALA A 185 18.25 19.10 -26.72
C ALA A 185 18.74 20.54 -26.44
N GLU A 186 17.95 21.57 -26.77
CA GLU A 186 18.35 22.97 -26.62
C GLU A 186 18.30 23.47 -25.16
N ASN A 187 17.49 22.85 -24.31
CA ASN A 187 17.22 23.27 -22.93
C ASN A 187 17.42 22.15 -21.89
N GLU A 188 18.16 21.09 -22.23
CA GLU A 188 18.39 19.92 -21.34
C GLU A 188 19.00 20.32 -19.98
N LEU A 189 19.81 21.39 -19.96
CA LEU A 189 20.46 21.92 -18.77
C LEU A 189 19.60 22.93 -17.98
N ASP A 190 18.36 23.20 -18.40
CA ASP A 190 17.45 24.15 -17.73
C ASP A 190 16.42 23.43 -16.84
N TRP A 191 16.61 22.13 -16.56
CA TRP A 191 15.65 21.29 -15.83
C TRP A 191 15.18 21.87 -14.49
N ASP A 192 16.03 22.65 -13.81
CA ASP A 192 15.73 23.27 -12.52
C ASP A 192 14.74 24.43 -12.63
N LEU A 193 14.62 25.07 -13.79
CA LEU A 193 13.60 26.09 -14.08
C LEU A 193 12.20 25.50 -14.21
N TYR A 194 12.10 24.21 -14.59
CA TYR A 194 10.83 23.51 -14.80
C TYR A 194 10.26 22.90 -13.52
N LEU A 195 11.03 22.86 -12.42
CA LEU A 195 10.59 22.28 -11.14
C LEU A 195 9.36 23.01 -10.56
N GLN A 196 9.42 24.33 -10.40
CA GLN A 196 8.32 25.08 -9.81
C GLN A 196 7.06 25.10 -10.71
N PRO A 197 7.17 25.28 -12.04
CA PRO A 197 6.05 25.07 -12.96
C PRO A 197 5.41 23.69 -12.84
N PHE A 198 6.23 22.64 -12.67
CA PHE A 198 5.73 21.29 -12.47
C PHE A 198 5.02 21.13 -11.12
N ASN A 199 5.59 21.65 -10.03
CA ASN A 199 4.95 21.67 -8.71
C ASN A 199 3.59 22.34 -8.76
N PHE A 200 3.52 23.51 -9.40
CA PHE A 200 2.25 24.21 -9.61
C PHE A 200 1.24 23.35 -10.37
N SER A 201 1.64 22.71 -11.48
CA SER A 201 0.74 21.80 -12.19
C SER A 201 0.22 20.66 -11.31
N TYR A 202 1.11 20.11 -10.47
CA TYR A 202 0.79 19.05 -9.53
C TYR A 202 -0.17 19.53 -8.43
N TRP A 203 0.06 20.71 -7.85
CA TRP A 203 -0.82 21.35 -6.85
C TRP A 203 -2.22 21.62 -7.36
N MET A 204 -2.35 21.88 -8.66
CA MET A 204 -3.61 22.15 -9.35
C MET A 204 -4.33 20.89 -9.83
N THR A 205 -3.74 19.71 -9.66
CA THR A 205 -4.30 18.45 -10.19
C THR A 205 -4.88 17.61 -9.04
N PRO A 206 -6.14 17.12 -9.16
CA PRO A 206 -6.71 16.25 -8.15
C PRO A 206 -5.86 15.00 -7.91
N HIS A 207 -5.61 14.67 -6.64
CA HIS A 207 -4.86 13.48 -6.28
C HIS A 207 -5.80 12.29 -6.11
N SER A 208 -5.50 11.13 -6.70
CA SER A 208 -6.43 9.98 -6.74
C SER A 208 -6.86 9.43 -5.36
N GLU A 209 -6.02 9.58 -4.32
CA GLU A 209 -6.36 9.12 -2.96
C GLU A 209 -7.33 10.06 -2.21
N THR A 210 -7.28 11.36 -2.50
CA THR A 210 -8.11 12.39 -1.82
C THR A 210 -9.28 12.82 -2.70
N GLY A 211 -9.13 12.71 -4.02
CA GLY A 211 -9.99 13.28 -5.06
C GLY A 211 -10.12 14.80 -4.97
N LEU A 212 -9.17 15.46 -4.31
CA LEU A 212 -9.05 16.91 -4.16
C LEU A 212 -7.64 17.33 -4.59
N THR A 213 -7.49 18.58 -5.00
CA THR A 213 -6.18 19.15 -5.31
C THR A 213 -5.39 19.40 -4.02
N PRO A 214 -4.05 19.26 -4.02
CA PRO A 214 -3.23 19.69 -2.87
C PRO A 214 -3.51 21.14 -2.47
N PHE A 215 -3.72 22.02 -3.44
CA PHE A 215 -4.07 23.42 -3.20
C PHE A 215 -5.35 23.57 -2.36
N GLN A 216 -6.43 22.87 -2.73
CA GLN A 216 -7.70 22.93 -1.99
C GLN A 216 -7.56 22.46 -0.55
N LEU A 217 -6.74 21.44 -0.28
CA LEU A 217 -6.52 20.92 1.06
C LEU A 217 -5.68 21.88 1.92
N THR A 218 -4.71 22.56 1.30
CA THR A 218 -3.87 23.54 1.98
C THR A 218 -4.64 24.82 2.27
N TYR A 219 -5.32 25.40 1.27
CA TYR A 219 -5.92 26.75 1.36
C TYR A 219 -7.42 26.78 1.63
N GLY A 220 -8.15 25.67 1.44
CA GLY A 220 -9.59 25.59 1.72
C GLY A 220 -10.50 26.15 0.62
N TYR A 221 -9.95 26.53 -0.53
CA TYR A 221 -10.71 26.99 -1.71
C TYR A 221 -10.12 26.44 -3.01
N GLU A 222 -10.92 26.47 -4.07
CA GLU A 222 -10.53 25.97 -5.38
C GLU A 222 -9.57 26.95 -6.07
N PRO A 223 -8.45 26.47 -6.62
CA PRO A 223 -7.51 27.38 -7.23
C PRO A 223 -8.03 27.95 -8.56
N THR A 224 -7.64 29.19 -8.86
CA THR A 224 -7.93 29.83 -10.14
C THR A 224 -7.19 29.12 -11.26
N HIS A 225 -7.92 28.63 -12.26
CA HIS A 225 -7.33 27.93 -13.40
C HIS A 225 -6.49 28.89 -14.26
N MET A 226 -5.40 28.37 -14.84
CA MET A 226 -4.51 29.13 -15.73
C MET A 226 -5.23 29.75 -16.94
N LEU A 227 -6.30 29.10 -17.39
CA LEU A 227 -7.15 29.54 -18.51
C LEU A 227 -8.35 30.38 -18.07
N ARG A 228 -8.58 30.50 -16.78
CA ARG A 228 -9.71 31.23 -16.20
C ARG A 228 -9.19 32.46 -15.46
N VAL A 229 -8.67 33.40 -16.23
CA VAL A 229 -8.51 34.78 -15.76
C VAL A 229 -9.79 35.52 -16.10
N GLU A 230 -10.89 35.17 -15.43
CA GLU A 230 -12.03 36.10 -15.39
C GLU A 230 -11.60 37.20 -14.40
N PRO A 231 -11.39 38.45 -14.85
CA PRO A 231 -11.11 39.52 -13.91
C PRO A 231 -12.26 39.58 -12.92
N VAL A 232 -11.92 39.61 -11.62
CA VAL A 232 -12.91 39.85 -10.57
C VAL A 232 -13.66 41.13 -10.96
N SER A 233 -14.97 41.05 -11.14
CA SER A 233 -15.72 42.21 -11.62
C SER A 233 -15.52 43.36 -10.65
N SER A 234 -15.42 44.59 -11.16
CA SER A 234 -15.32 45.78 -10.30
C SER A 234 -16.53 45.95 -9.36
N GLU A 235 -17.62 45.22 -9.63
CA GLU A 235 -18.86 45.17 -8.86
C GLU A 235 -18.87 44.04 -7.82
N THR A 236 -17.91 43.12 -7.89
CA THR A 236 -17.77 42.00 -6.95
C THR A 236 -17.34 42.58 -5.60
N ARG A 237 -18.31 42.89 -4.75
CA ARG A 237 -18.08 43.21 -3.35
C ARG A 237 -17.88 41.91 -2.60
N SER A 238 -16.92 41.88 -1.67
CA SER A 238 -16.92 40.86 -0.61
C SER A 238 -18.33 40.81 -0.03
N PRO A 239 -18.92 39.63 0.17
CA PRO A 239 -20.23 39.55 0.81
C PRO A 239 -20.15 40.32 2.15
N PRO A 240 -21.23 41.02 2.56
CA PRO A 240 -21.24 41.87 3.76
C PRO A 240 -21.23 40.96 4.99
N VAL A 241 -20.08 40.37 5.22
CA VAL A 241 -19.82 39.35 6.21
C VAL A 241 -18.75 40.02 7.07
N ALA A 242 -19.02 40.15 8.37
CA ALA A 242 -18.00 40.61 9.29
C ALA A 242 -16.75 39.75 9.05
N TYR A 243 -15.54 40.33 9.07
CA TYR A 243 -14.32 39.60 8.73
C TYR A 243 -14.20 38.23 9.44
N ASN A 244 -14.70 38.15 10.68
CA ASN A 244 -14.79 36.92 11.47
C ASN A 244 -15.72 35.84 10.87
N ASP A 245 -16.85 36.25 10.29
CA ASP A 245 -17.83 35.34 9.67
C ASP A 245 -17.34 34.81 8.31
N TYR A 246 -16.48 35.55 7.61
CA TYR A 246 -15.88 35.08 6.36
C TYR A 246 -14.78 34.05 6.62
N TYR A 247 -13.94 34.35 7.63
CA TYR A 247 -12.90 33.42 8.06
C TYR A 247 -13.47 32.12 8.61
N SER A 248 -14.58 32.19 9.37
CA SER A 248 -15.25 30.99 9.89
C SER A 248 -15.78 30.10 8.77
N VAL A 249 -16.34 30.67 7.68
CA VAL A 249 -16.78 29.92 6.50
C VAL A 249 -15.62 29.23 5.78
N ILE A 250 -14.51 29.94 5.49
CA ILE A 250 -13.34 29.30 4.85
C ILE A 250 -12.78 28.19 5.73
N ARG A 251 -12.68 28.43 7.05
CA ARG A 251 -12.21 27.43 8.00
C ARG A 251 -13.12 26.21 8.01
N GLN A 252 -14.43 26.41 8.04
CA GLN A 252 -15.43 25.33 8.04
C GLN A 252 -15.34 24.51 6.75
N ASN A 253 -15.31 25.17 5.59
CA ASN A 253 -15.10 24.51 4.29
C ASN A 253 -13.81 23.67 4.28
N ARG A 254 -12.71 24.22 4.81
CA ARG A 254 -11.45 23.48 4.90
C ARG A 254 -11.55 22.25 5.81
N LEU A 255 -12.24 22.34 6.93
CA LEU A 255 -12.46 21.19 7.83
C LEU A 255 -13.26 20.09 7.14
N GLU A 256 -14.32 20.45 6.41
CA GLU A 256 -15.14 19.52 5.64
C GLU A 256 -14.35 18.84 4.50
N LEU A 257 -13.47 19.59 3.83
CA LEU A 257 -12.55 19.05 2.82
C LEU A 257 -11.56 18.05 3.45
N ILE A 258 -11.00 18.38 4.61
CA ILE A 258 -10.09 17.49 5.37
C ILE A 258 -10.80 16.21 5.78
N GLU A 259 -12.03 16.31 6.30
CA GLU A 259 -12.81 15.13 6.71
C GLU A 259 -13.15 14.24 5.52
N THR A 260 -13.60 14.83 4.42
CA THR A 260 -13.88 14.13 3.16
C THR A 260 -12.64 13.43 2.62
N ALA A 261 -11.48 14.12 2.62
CA ALA A 261 -10.22 13.55 2.18
C ALA A 261 -9.77 12.40 3.07
N ARG A 262 -9.89 12.55 4.41
CA ARG A 262 -9.53 11.50 5.37
C ARG A 262 -10.37 10.25 5.15
N ALA A 263 -11.70 10.40 4.99
CA ALA A 263 -12.60 9.28 4.71
C ALA A 263 -12.22 8.54 3.42
N ARG A 264 -11.91 9.27 2.34
CA ARG A 264 -11.46 8.70 1.07
C ARG A 264 -10.11 7.98 1.19
N MET A 265 -9.15 8.59 1.89
CA MET A 265 -7.85 7.99 2.12
C MET A 265 -7.95 6.69 2.93
N GLU A 266 -8.80 6.67 3.96
CA GLU A 266 -9.01 5.48 4.79
C GLU A 266 -9.72 4.38 3.98
N LYS A 267 -10.74 4.72 3.18
CA LYS A 267 -11.35 3.77 2.24
C LYS A 267 -10.32 3.20 1.26
N SER A 268 -9.50 4.05 0.65
CA SER A 268 -8.42 3.63 -0.26
C SER A 268 -7.38 2.75 0.44
N ARG A 269 -7.08 3.02 1.71
CA ARG A 269 -6.23 2.16 2.55
C ARG A 269 -6.88 0.79 2.77
N GLN A 270 -8.13 0.74 3.20
CA GLN A 270 -8.87 -0.51 3.43
C GLN A 270 -8.98 -1.35 2.16
N GLU A 271 -9.24 -0.74 1.00
CA GLU A 271 -9.26 -1.45 -0.29
C GLU A 271 -7.90 -2.05 -0.66
N ARG A 272 -6.80 -1.38 -0.32
CA ARG A 272 -5.43 -1.90 -0.52
C ARG A 272 -5.14 -3.06 0.41
N GLU A 273 -5.52 -2.95 1.68
CA GLU A 273 -5.48 -4.04 2.66
C GLU A 273 -6.33 -5.22 2.21
N TRP A 274 -7.52 -5.00 1.66
CA TRP A 274 -8.37 -6.08 1.12
C TRP A 274 -7.73 -6.80 -0.08
N LYS A 275 -7.18 -6.04 -1.04
CA LYS A 275 -6.54 -6.59 -2.24
C LYS A 275 -5.22 -7.30 -1.93
N ASN A 276 -4.52 -6.86 -0.89
CA ASN A 276 -3.25 -7.42 -0.45
C ASN A 276 -3.26 -7.56 1.07
N PRO A 277 -4.00 -8.56 1.61
CA PRO A 277 -4.16 -8.72 3.04
C PRO A 277 -2.81 -8.92 3.70
N PRO A 278 -2.53 -8.23 4.82
CA PRO A 278 -1.33 -8.49 5.58
C PRO A 278 -1.30 -9.99 5.91
N PRO A 279 -0.14 -10.65 5.80
CA PRO A 279 -0.04 -12.07 6.13
C PRO A 279 -0.46 -12.27 7.58
N TRP A 280 -1.55 -13.03 7.78
CA TRP A 280 -2.16 -13.27 9.08
C TRP A 280 -1.29 -14.11 10.02
N LYS A 281 -0.25 -14.75 9.48
CA LYS A 281 0.75 -15.50 10.23
C LYS A 281 2.08 -14.76 10.10
N SER A 282 2.68 -14.41 11.24
CA SER A 282 4.08 -13.99 11.25
C SER A 282 4.92 -15.10 10.64
N LYS A 283 5.76 -14.77 9.65
CA LYS A 283 6.69 -15.73 9.01
C LYS A 283 7.75 -16.26 9.99
N PHE A 284 7.95 -15.57 11.11
CA PHE A 284 9.00 -15.83 12.10
C PHE A 284 8.41 -15.84 13.51
N ARG A 285 9.08 -16.51 14.44
CA ARG A 285 8.79 -16.51 15.88
C ARG A 285 9.90 -15.80 16.65
N VAL A 286 9.57 -15.30 17.83
CA VAL A 286 10.60 -14.77 18.76
C VAL A 286 11.56 -15.90 19.12
N GLY A 287 12.85 -15.64 19.02
CA GLY A 287 13.91 -16.64 19.21
C GLY A 287 14.43 -17.28 17.92
N ASP A 288 13.77 -17.06 16.77
CA ASP A 288 14.27 -17.57 15.49
C ASP A 288 15.61 -16.91 15.13
N GLN A 289 16.55 -17.72 14.65
CA GLN A 289 17.79 -17.23 14.06
C GLN A 289 17.56 -16.97 12.56
N VAL A 290 17.90 -15.77 12.10
CA VAL A 290 17.62 -15.28 10.75
C VAL A 290 18.85 -14.62 10.14
N LEU A 291 19.06 -14.85 8.85
CA LEU A 291 20.00 -14.11 8.02
C LEU A 291 19.31 -12.86 7.47
N VAL A 292 20.05 -11.75 7.37
CA VAL A 292 19.53 -10.51 6.79
C VAL A 292 20.04 -10.35 5.37
N ARG A 293 19.13 -10.18 4.40
CA ARG A 293 19.52 -9.94 3.00
C ARG A 293 20.20 -8.58 2.83
N LYS A 294 21.40 -8.54 2.24
CA LYS A 294 22.15 -7.31 1.97
C LYS A 294 21.37 -6.40 1.01
N PRO A 295 21.41 -5.07 1.22
CA PRO A 295 20.77 -4.13 0.31
C PRO A 295 21.40 -4.22 -1.09
N VAL A 296 20.57 -4.18 -2.13
CA VAL A 296 21.05 -3.99 -3.51
C VAL A 296 21.36 -2.49 -3.68
N ASN A 297 22.40 -2.15 -4.40
CA ASN A 297 22.70 -0.77 -4.78
C ASN A 297 21.73 -0.35 -5.91
N PRO A 298 20.87 0.67 -5.75
CA PRO A 298 19.87 1.08 -6.73
C PRO A 298 20.48 1.74 -7.95
N LEU A 299 21.66 2.35 -7.80
CA LEU A 299 22.35 3.02 -8.89
C LEU A 299 22.91 2.01 -9.91
N THR A 300 23.29 0.82 -9.43
CA THR A 300 23.90 -0.24 -10.27
C THR A 300 23.00 -1.46 -10.45
N GLY A 301 21.91 -1.57 -9.68
CA GLY A 301 21.08 -2.77 -9.59
C GLY A 301 21.81 -3.99 -9.02
N ARG A 302 22.99 -3.82 -8.39
CA ARG A 302 23.86 -4.92 -7.90
C ARG A 302 24.09 -4.80 -6.40
N VAL A 303 24.22 -5.92 -5.70
CA VAL A 303 24.67 -5.92 -4.30
C VAL A 303 26.11 -5.40 -4.27
N ASP A 304 26.47 -4.61 -3.25
CA ASP A 304 27.85 -4.13 -3.09
C ASP A 304 28.81 -5.35 -3.07
N GLY A 305 29.76 -5.38 -4.02
CA GLY A 305 30.63 -6.53 -4.32
C GLY A 305 30.31 -7.34 -5.60
N GLY A 306 29.27 -6.99 -6.37
CA GLY A 306 29.01 -7.56 -7.70
C GLY A 306 28.30 -8.92 -7.71
N LYS A 307 28.40 -9.68 -8.82
CA LYS A 307 27.70 -10.99 -9.00
C LYS A 307 28.11 -12.05 -7.98
N PHE A 308 29.31 -11.91 -7.40
CA PHE A 308 29.91 -12.85 -6.45
C PHE A 308 29.81 -12.40 -4.98
N ALA A 309 29.13 -11.27 -4.70
CA ALA A 309 28.92 -10.81 -3.33
C ALA A 309 27.96 -11.74 -2.58
N GLU A 310 28.29 -12.01 -1.32
CA GLU A 310 27.37 -12.67 -0.39
C GLU A 310 26.08 -11.85 -0.28
N LYS A 311 24.95 -12.45 -0.64
CA LYS A 311 23.64 -11.79 -0.69
C LYS A 311 22.98 -11.65 0.69
N LEU A 312 23.46 -12.41 1.67
CA LEU A 312 22.96 -12.49 3.03
C LEU A 312 24.10 -12.07 3.97
N GLU A 313 23.77 -11.40 5.06
CA GLU A 313 24.70 -10.85 6.02
C GLU A 313 24.27 -11.27 7.42
N GLY A 314 25.25 -11.77 8.19
CA GLY A 314 25.17 -11.98 9.63
C GLY A 314 24.06 -12.92 10.11
N ILE A 315 24.26 -13.53 11.28
CA ILE A 315 23.19 -14.26 11.96
C ILE A 315 22.58 -13.32 13.00
N TYR A 316 21.28 -13.16 12.94
CA TYR A 316 20.50 -12.31 13.83
C TYR A 316 19.45 -13.15 14.57
N LEU A 317 19.10 -12.74 15.77
CA LEU A 317 18.03 -13.33 16.58
C LEU A 317 16.79 -12.43 16.51
N VAL A 318 15.62 -13.00 16.22
CA VAL A 318 14.33 -12.29 16.32
C VAL A 318 14.01 -12.06 17.80
N VAL A 319 14.06 -10.81 18.25
CA VAL A 319 13.81 -10.42 19.64
C VAL A 319 12.33 -10.13 19.88
N SER A 320 11.65 -9.53 18.91
CA SER A 320 10.23 -9.16 19.05
C SER A 320 9.57 -9.05 17.68
N LEU A 321 8.31 -9.45 17.62
CA LEU A 321 7.40 -9.19 16.51
C LEU A 321 6.50 -8.04 16.94
N LEU A 322 6.35 -7.03 16.08
CA LEU A 322 5.54 -5.85 16.43
C LEU A 322 4.05 -6.16 16.27
N ASP A 323 3.29 -6.03 17.36
CA ASP A 323 1.84 -6.25 17.36
C ASP A 323 1.14 -5.36 16.31
N GLY A 324 0.27 -5.98 15.51
CA GLY A 324 -0.44 -5.32 14.42
C GLY A 324 0.43 -4.95 13.20
N ARG A 325 1.73 -5.31 13.16
CA ARG A 325 2.63 -5.06 12.03
C ARG A 325 3.46 -6.31 11.67
N PRO A 326 2.85 -7.34 11.05
CA PRO A 326 3.54 -8.61 10.71
C PRO A 326 4.69 -8.44 9.69
N HIS A 327 4.82 -7.27 9.08
CA HIS A 327 5.87 -6.93 8.12
C HIS A 327 7.19 -6.48 8.76
N ASN A 328 7.24 -6.27 10.08
CA ASN A 328 8.44 -5.78 10.77
C ASN A 328 8.77 -6.66 11.97
N ALA A 329 10.05 -7.02 12.09
CA ALA A 329 10.60 -7.74 13.23
C ALA A 329 11.78 -6.95 13.82
N VAL A 330 11.92 -6.98 15.13
CA VAL A 330 13.11 -6.48 15.83
C VAL A 330 14.11 -7.61 15.90
N VAL A 331 15.28 -7.43 15.28
CA VAL A 331 16.35 -8.42 15.27
C VAL A 331 17.61 -7.89 15.96
N ARG A 332 18.40 -8.79 16.53
CA ARG A 332 19.66 -8.47 17.21
C ARG A 332 20.77 -9.39 16.73
N GLN A 333 21.92 -8.85 16.35
CA GLN A 333 23.05 -9.66 15.87
C GLN A 333 23.56 -10.61 16.96
N LEU A 334 23.82 -11.87 16.59
CA LEU A 334 24.43 -12.87 17.47
C LEU A 334 25.87 -12.42 17.78
N GLY A 335 26.14 -12.02 19.03
CA GLY A 335 27.45 -11.48 19.45
C GLY A 335 27.40 -10.10 20.15
N GLY A 336 26.23 -9.47 20.28
CA GLY A 336 26.07 -8.28 21.14
C GLY A 336 25.95 -6.93 20.43
N GLY A 337 25.18 -6.86 19.34
CA GLY A 337 24.87 -5.60 18.65
C GLY A 337 23.60 -4.89 19.15
N LYS A 338 23.41 -3.61 18.77
CA LYS A 338 22.16 -2.88 18.96
C LYS A 338 21.01 -3.59 18.22
N SER A 339 19.84 -3.64 18.85
CA SER A 339 18.61 -4.13 18.23
C SER A 339 18.23 -3.25 17.04
N MET A 340 17.76 -3.85 15.95
CA MET A 340 17.32 -3.12 14.76
C MET A 340 15.99 -3.65 14.25
N THR A 341 15.10 -2.74 13.85
CA THR A 341 13.85 -3.10 13.18
C THR A 341 14.11 -3.32 11.70
N ILE A 342 13.77 -4.52 11.22
CA ILE A 342 13.94 -4.95 9.83
C ILE A 342 12.62 -5.50 9.30
N SER A 343 12.35 -5.28 8.02
CA SER A 343 11.19 -5.87 7.37
C SER A 343 11.33 -7.40 7.29
N THR A 344 10.27 -8.14 7.58
CA THR A 344 10.24 -9.61 7.48
C THR A 344 10.54 -10.13 6.07
N ASP A 345 10.41 -9.29 5.03
CA ASP A 345 10.78 -9.65 3.66
C ASP A 345 12.30 -9.69 3.40
N ARG A 346 13.11 -9.16 4.33
CA ARG A 346 14.58 -9.24 4.28
C ARG A 346 15.18 -10.34 5.14
N LEU A 347 14.34 -11.05 5.89
CA LEU A 347 14.77 -12.10 6.80
C LEU A 347 14.64 -13.45 6.10
N GLU A 348 15.66 -14.27 6.22
CA GLU A 348 15.62 -15.68 5.83
C GLU A 348 15.97 -16.53 7.04
N LEU A 349 15.23 -17.62 7.30
CA LEU A 349 15.46 -18.46 8.47
C LEU A 349 16.84 -19.14 8.36
N TRP A 350 17.68 -18.98 9.37
CA TRP A 350 18.94 -19.68 9.47
C TRP A 350 18.73 -21.02 10.16
N ARG A 351 19.22 -22.12 9.56
CA ARG A 351 19.13 -23.47 10.12
C ARG A 351 20.51 -24.12 10.16
N MET A 352 20.81 -24.86 11.22
CA MET A 352 22.05 -25.61 11.33
C MET A 352 22.00 -26.88 10.46
N ALA A 353 23.10 -27.25 9.80
CA ALA A 353 23.17 -28.41 8.91
C ALA A 353 22.77 -29.75 9.57
N LYS A 354 22.95 -29.85 10.90
CA LYS A 354 22.57 -31.02 11.69
C LYS A 354 21.05 -31.19 11.80
N GLU A 355 20.31 -30.09 11.94
CA GLU A 355 18.84 -30.08 12.02
C GLU A 355 18.21 -30.42 10.67
N VAL A 356 18.75 -29.88 9.57
CA VAL A 356 18.28 -30.17 8.21
C VAL A 356 18.47 -31.64 7.83
N ARG A 357 19.58 -32.27 8.26
CA ARG A 357 19.83 -33.71 8.02
C ARG A 357 18.84 -34.61 8.75
N GLU A 358 18.46 -34.27 9.98
CA GLU A 358 17.50 -35.06 10.75
C GLU A 358 16.06 -34.92 10.21
N GLU A 359 15.66 -33.71 9.79
CA GLU A 359 14.35 -33.48 9.14
C GLU A 359 14.24 -34.20 7.79
N MET A 360 15.31 -34.19 6.97
CA MET A 360 15.36 -34.95 5.72
C MET A 360 15.32 -36.47 5.94
N LYS A 361 15.92 -36.98 7.03
CA LYS A 361 15.78 -38.39 7.42
C LYS A 361 14.34 -38.70 7.86
N GLY A 362 13.68 -37.78 8.55
CA GLY A 362 12.27 -37.87 8.93
C GLY A 362 11.35 -37.98 7.71
N ARG A 363 11.46 -37.04 6.75
CA ARG A 363 10.66 -37.09 5.50
C ARG A 363 10.91 -38.35 4.68
N ARG A 364 12.16 -38.84 4.60
CA ARG A 364 12.49 -40.10 3.93
C ARG A 364 11.91 -41.33 4.64
N ARG A 365 11.69 -41.27 5.96
CA ARG A 365 11.00 -42.34 6.71
C ARG A 365 9.50 -42.30 6.42
N GLU A 366 8.87 -41.14 6.46
CA GLU A 366 7.46 -40.97 6.09
C GLU A 366 7.18 -41.44 4.64
N GLU A 367 8.03 -41.07 3.69
CA GLU A 367 7.89 -41.50 2.28
C GLU A 367 7.99 -43.04 2.14
N ARG A 368 8.89 -43.69 2.91
CA ARG A 368 8.99 -45.17 2.94
C ARG A 368 7.79 -45.83 3.59
N GLU A 369 7.26 -45.26 4.67
CA GLU A 369 6.07 -45.79 5.35
C GLU A 369 4.82 -45.67 4.47
N ILE A 370 4.69 -44.59 3.69
CA ILE A 370 3.62 -44.41 2.70
C ILE A 370 3.75 -45.43 1.56
N GLU A 371 4.98 -45.68 1.08
CA GLU A 371 5.23 -46.65 0.01
C GLU A 371 4.97 -48.10 0.47
N GLU A 372 5.42 -48.49 1.67
CA GLU A 372 5.11 -49.78 2.28
C GLU A 372 3.61 -49.96 2.54
N GLY A 373 2.91 -48.90 2.97
CA GLY A 373 1.46 -48.90 3.11
C GLY A 373 0.74 -49.16 1.79
N ARG A 374 1.22 -48.52 0.71
CA ARG A 374 0.66 -48.70 -0.65
C ARG A 374 0.92 -50.09 -1.20
N GLU A 375 2.06 -50.70 -0.88
CA GLU A 375 2.41 -52.06 -1.30
C GLU A 375 1.59 -53.13 -0.55
N LYS A 376 1.34 -52.92 0.75
CA LYS A 376 0.43 -53.77 1.56
C LYS A 376 -1.01 -53.70 1.05
N SER A 377 -1.51 -52.53 0.69
CA SER A 377 -2.84 -52.40 0.06
C SER A 377 -2.93 -53.10 -1.29
N LYS A 378 -1.88 -53.07 -2.12
CA LYS A 378 -1.85 -53.81 -3.40
C LYS A 378 -1.89 -55.33 -3.20
N ARG A 379 -1.17 -55.86 -2.20
CA ARG A 379 -1.19 -57.30 -1.86
C ARG A 379 -2.53 -57.75 -1.27
N ALA A 380 -3.23 -56.88 -0.56
CA ALA A 380 -4.57 -57.15 -0.05
C ALA A 380 -5.61 -57.22 -1.19
N ALA A 381 -5.50 -56.32 -2.17
CA ALA A 381 -6.38 -56.29 -3.35
C ALA A 381 -6.16 -57.49 -4.29
N SER A 382 -4.92 -57.98 -4.45
CA SER A 382 -4.67 -59.19 -5.24
C SER A 382 -5.24 -60.46 -4.60
N LYS A 383 -5.35 -60.49 -3.26
CA LYS A 383 -5.93 -61.62 -2.51
C LYS A 383 -7.47 -61.64 -2.62
N SER A 384 -8.11 -60.48 -2.66
CA SER A 384 -9.57 -60.41 -2.83
C SER A 384 -10.04 -60.67 -4.26
N VAL A 385 -9.17 -60.53 -5.27
CA VAL A 385 -9.53 -60.80 -6.68
C VAL A 385 -9.39 -62.29 -7.03
N SER A 386 -8.47 -63.02 -6.41
CA SER A 386 -8.39 -64.48 -6.57
C SER A 386 -9.58 -65.18 -5.92
N ASP A 387 -10.05 -64.69 -4.77
CA ASP A 387 -11.13 -65.32 -4.00
C ASP A 387 -12.53 -65.10 -4.62
N VAL A 388 -12.67 -64.13 -5.54
CA VAL A 388 -13.95 -63.80 -6.22
C VAL A 388 -14.10 -64.50 -7.58
N ILE A 389 -13.02 -65.02 -8.17
CA ILE A 389 -13.05 -65.65 -9.50
C ILE A 389 -13.44 -67.13 -9.46
N ASP A 390 -13.36 -67.80 -8.29
CA ASP A 390 -13.74 -69.22 -8.13
C ASP A 390 -15.24 -69.46 -7.84
N GLU A 391 -16.05 -68.42 -7.61
CA GLU A 391 -17.44 -68.56 -7.13
C GLU A 391 -18.54 -68.28 -8.18
N LEU A 392 -18.19 -67.95 -9.43
CA LEU A 392 -19.19 -67.65 -10.48
C LEU A 392 -18.87 -68.36 -11.80
N SER A 393 -19.25 -69.63 -11.86
CA SER A 393 -19.57 -70.34 -13.10
C SER A 393 -21.02 -70.05 -13.52
N LEU A 394 -21.28 -69.99 -14.84
CA LEU A 394 -22.53 -69.69 -15.59
C LEU A 394 -22.46 -68.27 -16.22
N GLY A 395 -22.53 -68.04 -17.53
CA GLY A 395 -23.07 -68.80 -18.66
C GLY A 395 -24.15 -67.96 -19.33
N GLU A 396 -23.89 -67.45 -20.55
CA GLU A 396 -24.85 -66.83 -21.51
C GLU A 396 -25.51 -65.50 -21.06
N GLU A 397 -25.86 -64.50 -21.86
CA GLU A 397 -25.84 -64.16 -23.29
C GLU A 397 -25.99 -62.62 -23.37
N TRP A 398 -25.43 -61.96 -24.38
CA TRP A 398 -25.57 -60.51 -24.63
C TRP A 398 -26.74 -60.23 -25.59
N PRO A 399 -27.46 -59.10 -25.40
CA PRO A 399 -27.91 -58.33 -26.55
C PRO A 399 -27.52 -56.84 -26.49
N ARG A 400 -27.09 -56.35 -27.67
CA ARG A 400 -26.83 -54.95 -28.01
C ARG A 400 -28.16 -54.19 -28.21
N ASP A 401 -28.21 -52.92 -27.79
CA ASP A 401 -28.32 -51.73 -28.66
C ASP A 401 -28.96 -50.52 -27.96
N LYS A 402 -28.58 -49.34 -28.49
CA LYS A 402 -29.21 -48.00 -28.43
C LYS A 402 -28.80 -47.05 -27.28
N LYS A 403 -28.09 -45.97 -27.67
CA LYS A 403 -28.10 -44.64 -27.01
C LYS A 403 -29.37 -43.87 -27.43
N PRO A 404 -29.93 -42.99 -26.56
CA PRO A 404 -29.70 -41.55 -26.77
C PRO A 404 -29.71 -40.65 -25.50
N GLU A 405 -29.09 -39.46 -25.69
CA GLU A 405 -29.40 -38.08 -25.21
C GLU A 405 -29.76 -37.70 -23.76
N ARG A 406 -29.01 -36.68 -23.27
CA ARG A 406 -29.35 -35.41 -22.59
C ARG A 406 -30.48 -35.38 -21.52
N GLY A 407 -30.14 -35.02 -20.27
CA GLY A 407 -31.09 -34.50 -19.28
C GLY A 407 -30.66 -34.58 -17.81
N GLU A 408 -30.48 -33.40 -17.20
CA GLU A 408 -30.80 -32.98 -15.82
C GLU A 408 -30.35 -33.71 -14.53
N ALA A 409 -29.90 -32.85 -13.59
CA ALA A 409 -30.05 -32.86 -12.13
C ALA A 409 -29.13 -33.71 -11.22
N LEU A 410 -28.80 -33.08 -10.08
CA LEU A 410 -27.99 -33.54 -8.94
C LEU A 410 -28.47 -34.87 -8.32
N PRO A 411 -27.63 -35.47 -7.46
CA PRO A 411 -28.07 -35.57 -6.08
C PRO A 411 -27.03 -35.16 -5.04
N GLU A 412 -27.54 -34.49 -4.00
CA GLU A 412 -27.00 -34.44 -2.65
C GLU A 412 -26.81 -35.86 -2.09
N SER A 413 -25.69 -36.11 -1.40
CA SER A 413 -25.57 -36.97 -0.20
C SER A 413 -24.12 -37.35 0.08
N ILE A 414 -23.42 -36.59 0.94
CA ILE A 414 -22.36 -37.13 1.80
C ILE A 414 -22.46 -36.45 3.19
N GLN A 415 -23.45 -36.86 3.96
CA GLN A 415 -23.28 -37.18 5.38
C GLN A 415 -22.99 -38.70 5.37
N GLU A 416 -22.04 -39.31 6.05
CA GLU A 416 -21.34 -39.06 7.30
C GLU A 416 -19.95 -39.72 7.18
N GLU A 417 -18.93 -39.17 7.85
CA GLU A 417 -17.92 -39.92 8.62
C GLU A 417 -16.76 -39.00 9.02
N LYS A 418 -16.93 -38.25 10.11
CA LYS A 418 -15.85 -37.96 11.10
C LYS A 418 -16.50 -37.68 12.46
N LYS A 419 -16.83 -38.74 13.18
CA LYS A 419 -17.06 -38.66 14.64
C LYS A 419 -15.73 -38.32 15.31
N GLY A 420 -15.70 -37.24 16.09
CA GLY A 420 -14.60 -37.04 17.05
C GLY A 420 -14.21 -35.63 17.49
N LYS A 421 -15.00 -34.58 17.24
CA LYS A 421 -14.93 -33.32 18.01
C LYS A 421 -16.29 -32.63 17.90
N ARG A 422 -17.04 -32.52 19.01
CA ARG A 422 -18.25 -31.69 19.07
C ARG A 422 -17.81 -30.24 18.90
N VAL A 423 -17.93 -29.72 17.68
CA VAL A 423 -17.77 -28.30 17.38
C VAL A 423 -18.94 -27.59 18.06
N ARG A 424 -18.64 -26.72 19.02
CA ARG A 424 -19.64 -25.93 19.75
C ARG A 424 -19.52 -24.48 19.32
N VAL A 425 -20.67 -23.80 19.31
CA VAL A 425 -20.71 -22.35 19.11
C VAL A 425 -20.01 -21.68 20.29
N ASP A 426 -19.07 -20.78 19.99
CA ASP A 426 -18.27 -20.06 20.98
C ASP A 426 -18.82 -18.65 21.19
N GLU A 427 -19.04 -17.89 20.11
CA GLU A 427 -19.57 -16.53 20.20
C GLU A 427 -20.19 -16.04 18.88
N VAL A 428 -21.09 -15.05 18.98
CA VAL A 428 -21.65 -14.30 17.84
C VAL A 428 -20.97 -12.93 17.76
N LYS A 429 -20.27 -12.64 16.66
CA LYS A 429 -19.44 -11.41 16.54
C LYS A 429 -20.09 -10.24 15.82
N SER A 430 -21.00 -10.51 14.90
CA SER A 430 -21.58 -9.48 14.04
C SER A 430 -22.88 -9.95 13.42
N SER A 431 -23.83 -9.04 13.21
CA SER A 431 -24.99 -9.28 12.35
C SER A 431 -24.90 -8.46 11.05
N ARG A 432 -25.48 -9.00 9.98
CA ARG A 432 -25.68 -8.31 8.70
C ARG A 432 -27.06 -8.63 8.14
N GLU A 433 -27.63 -7.72 7.39
CA GLU A 433 -28.89 -7.93 6.71
C GLU A 433 -28.62 -8.42 5.27
N LYS A 434 -29.24 -9.54 4.89
CA LYS A 434 -29.15 -10.08 3.54
C LYS A 434 -30.49 -10.71 3.17
N ASP A 435 -31.05 -10.31 2.02
CA ASP A 435 -32.32 -10.81 1.51
C ASP A 435 -33.50 -10.65 2.49
N GLY A 436 -33.53 -9.53 3.24
CA GLY A 436 -34.56 -9.23 4.23
C GLY A 436 -34.50 -10.05 5.52
N LYS A 437 -33.44 -10.86 5.71
CA LYS A 437 -33.20 -11.65 6.93
C LYS A 437 -31.87 -11.27 7.59
N THR A 438 -31.89 -11.18 8.92
CA THR A 438 -30.69 -10.95 9.72
C THR A 438 -29.86 -12.23 9.78
N HIS A 439 -28.62 -12.14 9.32
CA HIS A 439 -27.64 -13.21 9.42
C HIS A 439 -26.60 -12.87 10.48
N TYR A 440 -26.27 -13.83 11.33
CA TYR A 440 -25.28 -13.70 12.39
C TYR A 440 -24.00 -14.43 12.02
N LYS A 441 -22.86 -13.82 12.31
CA LYS A 441 -21.54 -14.45 12.20
C LYS A 441 -21.26 -15.24 13.47
N VAL A 442 -21.49 -16.54 13.37
CA VAL A 442 -21.28 -17.52 14.44
C VAL A 442 -19.85 -18.04 14.36
N VAL A 443 -19.09 -17.91 15.44
CA VAL A 443 -17.72 -18.42 15.56
C VAL A 443 -17.74 -19.68 16.41
N TYR A 444 -17.05 -20.72 15.96
CA TYR A 444 -16.93 -21.97 16.67
C TYR A 444 -15.60 -22.06 17.41
N ASN A 445 -15.53 -22.96 18.38
CA ASN A 445 -14.36 -23.18 19.25
C ASN A 445 -13.07 -23.60 18.53
N ASP A 446 -13.14 -24.01 17.26
CA ASP A 446 -11.97 -24.30 16.41
C ASP A 446 -11.49 -23.09 15.60
N GLY A 447 -12.13 -21.93 15.79
CA GLY A 447 -11.83 -20.68 15.10
C GLY A 447 -12.47 -20.55 13.71
N SER A 448 -13.22 -21.56 13.26
CA SER A 448 -14.05 -21.46 12.07
C SER A 448 -15.26 -20.55 12.32
N PHE A 449 -15.84 -19.99 11.27
CA PHE A 449 -17.06 -19.19 11.38
C PHE A 449 -18.00 -19.43 10.21
N LEU A 450 -19.31 -19.33 10.47
CA LEU A 450 -20.37 -19.40 9.48
C LEU A 450 -21.32 -18.21 9.64
N TRP A 451 -21.93 -17.80 8.52
CA TRP A 451 -23.02 -16.83 8.53
C TRP A 451 -24.31 -17.62 8.50
N LEU A 452 -25.04 -17.62 9.61
CA LEU A 452 -26.30 -18.35 9.74
C LEU A 452 -27.45 -17.35 9.93
N PRO A 453 -28.61 -17.56 9.30
CA PRO A 453 -29.80 -16.80 9.64
C PRO A 453 -30.24 -17.15 11.08
N GLU A 454 -31.00 -16.27 11.73
CA GLU A 454 -31.35 -16.38 13.15
C GLU A 454 -31.92 -17.74 13.55
N ASP A 455 -32.72 -18.33 12.66
CA ASP A 455 -33.38 -19.62 12.78
C ASP A 455 -32.42 -20.83 12.78
N GLU A 456 -31.19 -20.67 12.30
CA GLU A 456 -30.20 -21.76 12.19
C GLU A 456 -29.06 -21.69 13.22
N VAL A 457 -28.97 -20.64 14.04
CA VAL A 457 -27.85 -20.43 14.98
C VAL A 457 -27.81 -21.48 16.10
N GLY A 458 -28.91 -22.19 16.36
CA GLY A 458 -28.99 -23.30 17.33
C GLY A 458 -28.88 -22.89 18.81
N GLU A 459 -28.21 -21.77 19.11
CA GLU A 459 -28.07 -21.17 20.44
C GLU A 459 -28.57 -19.72 20.46
N LEU A 460 -29.89 -19.55 20.59
CA LEU A 460 -30.55 -18.24 20.64
C LEU A 460 -30.09 -17.35 21.80
N GLU A 461 -29.56 -17.92 22.88
CA GLU A 461 -29.06 -17.14 24.03
C GLU A 461 -27.89 -16.21 23.63
N LEU A 462 -26.97 -16.70 22.79
CA LEU A 462 -25.81 -15.93 22.31
C LEU A 462 -26.22 -14.82 21.33
N VAL A 463 -27.26 -15.06 20.53
CA VAL A 463 -27.85 -14.04 19.65
C VAL A 463 -28.49 -12.92 20.49
N ASN A 464 -29.25 -13.30 21.52
CA ASN A 464 -29.92 -12.36 22.42
C ASN A 464 -28.92 -11.55 23.28
N GLU A 465 -27.78 -12.14 23.66
CA GLU A 465 -26.71 -11.42 24.36
C GLU A 465 -26.01 -10.42 23.41
N PHE A 466 -25.74 -10.84 22.17
CA PHE A 466 -25.16 -9.97 21.15
C PHE A 466 -26.06 -8.76 20.85
N GLU A 467 -27.36 -8.95 20.63
CA GLU A 467 -28.28 -7.83 20.33
C GLU A 467 -28.48 -6.90 21.54
N ARG A 468 -28.45 -7.42 22.78
CA ARG A 468 -28.43 -6.60 24.02
C ARG A 468 -27.16 -5.75 24.13
N ASN A 469 -25.99 -6.32 23.82
CA ASN A 469 -24.73 -5.57 23.82
C ASN A 469 -24.69 -4.52 22.70
N LYS A 470 -25.21 -4.85 21.52
CA LYS A 470 -25.32 -3.92 20.38
C LYS A 470 -26.20 -2.73 20.70
N THR A 471 -27.38 -2.93 21.30
CA THR A 471 -28.26 -1.83 21.75
C THR A 471 -27.62 -0.97 22.85
N ARG A 472 -26.90 -1.57 23.80
CA ARG A 472 -26.18 -0.83 24.84
C ARG A 472 -25.04 0.04 24.28
N ILE A 473 -24.34 -0.43 23.25
CA ILE A 473 -23.28 0.33 22.57
C ILE A 473 -23.87 1.48 21.75
N LEU A 474 -25.03 1.28 21.12
CA LEU A 474 -25.71 2.33 20.35
C LEU A 474 -26.23 3.46 21.26
N ARG A 475 -26.83 3.14 22.42
CA ARG A 475 -27.28 4.17 23.38
C ARG A 475 -26.14 5.03 23.94
N ARG A 476 -24.95 4.45 24.16
CA ARG A 476 -23.74 5.18 24.60
C ARG A 476 -23.11 6.10 23.54
N ARG A 477 -23.60 6.07 22.30
CA ARG A 477 -23.18 6.97 21.23
C ARG A 477 -24.15 8.14 21.02
N GLU A 478 -25.31 8.12 21.68
CA GLU A 478 -26.35 9.14 21.58
C GLU A 478 -26.39 10.08 22.81
N ASP A 479 -25.78 9.66 23.93
CA ASP A 479 -25.41 10.51 25.08
C ASP A 479 -23.99 11.09 24.91
#